data_AF-A0A7G6WW06-F1
#
_entry.id   AF-A0A7G6WW06-F1
#
_cell.length_a   1.000
_cell.length_b   1.000
_cell.length_c   1.000
_cell.angle_alpha   90.00
_cell.angle_beta   90.00
_cell.angle_gamma   90.00
#
_symmetry.space_group_name_H-M   'P 1'
#
loop_
_entity.id
_entity.type
_entity.pdbx_description
1 polymer ?
#
loop_
_entity_poly.entity_id
_entity_poly.type
_entity_poly.pdbx_seq_one_letter_code
_entity_poly.pdbx_strand_id
1 'polypeptide(L)'
;MIIITLGPERTLEAGEDDLGRDRVGYSSTMSPGALYDANHGTWHLGERASRERYALVTFEGSVVQAIGINYVEPVAGTYAGRETSKRSVIHGDILTEGHPVHDRYVGRPSPIPPQRNPVGYFDAPEDHTQCLCGCGEPTPAGKDFVPGHDQTALHDRVRQVGTVKEFIEWFDNLRKPF
;
A
#
# COMPACT_ATOMS: atom_id res chain seq x y z
N MET A 1 0.05 5.83 -3.20
CA MET A 1 0.84 4.83 -3.92
C MET A 1 2.24 4.76 -3.35
N ILE A 2 2.73 3.54 -3.04
CA ILE A 2 4.12 3.32 -2.61
C ILE A 2 5.03 3.30 -3.85
N ILE A 3 6.19 3.92 -3.79
CA ILE A 3 7.23 3.80 -4.82
C ILE A 3 8.44 3.11 -4.20
N ILE A 4 8.89 2.02 -4.81
CA ILE A 4 10.08 1.26 -4.42
C ILE A 4 11.13 1.44 -5.49
N THR A 5 12.30 1.96 -5.14
CA THR A 5 13.44 2.15 -6.04
C THR A 5 14.45 1.03 -5.84
N LEU A 6 14.70 0.26 -6.89
CA LEU A 6 15.63 -0.85 -6.88
C LEU A 6 17.02 -0.45 -7.36
N GLY A 7 18.02 -1.15 -6.85
CA GLY A 7 19.34 -1.24 -7.46
C GLY A 7 19.42 -2.39 -8.48
N PRO A 8 20.58 -2.56 -9.13
CA PRO A 8 20.79 -3.67 -10.05
C PRO A 8 20.67 -5.01 -9.31
N GLU A 9 20.28 -6.07 -10.04
CA GLU A 9 20.22 -7.42 -9.51
C GLU A 9 21.54 -7.81 -8.85
N ARG A 10 21.45 -8.41 -7.67
CA ARG A 10 22.58 -9.05 -7.00
C ARG A 10 22.12 -10.30 -6.27
N THR A 11 23.01 -11.30 -6.23
CA THR A 11 22.87 -12.49 -5.39
C THR A 11 23.11 -12.15 -3.93
N LEU A 12 22.43 -12.87 -3.04
CA LEU A 12 22.57 -12.77 -1.60
C LEU A 12 23.18 -14.05 -1.03
N GLU A 13 24.01 -13.89 0.00
CA GLU A 13 24.52 -15.02 0.78
C GLU A 13 23.48 -15.50 1.80
N ALA A 14 23.59 -16.76 2.21
CA ALA A 14 22.72 -17.30 3.25
C ALA A 14 22.85 -16.49 4.54
N GLY A 15 21.73 -15.97 5.05
CA GLY A 15 21.70 -15.14 6.25
C GLY A 15 21.72 -13.63 6.04
N GLU A 16 21.86 -13.16 4.79
CA GLU A 16 21.89 -11.72 4.50
C GLU A 16 20.48 -11.08 4.51
N ASP A 17 19.48 -11.87 4.12
CA ASP A 17 18.09 -11.44 3.92
C ASP A 17 17.12 -12.04 4.93
N ASP A 18 16.28 -11.20 5.52
CA ASP A 18 15.32 -11.57 6.56
C ASP A 18 14.23 -12.54 6.05
N LEU A 19 14.05 -12.65 4.73
CA LEU A 19 13.10 -13.54 4.07
C LEU A 19 13.76 -14.75 3.39
N GLY A 20 15.08 -14.91 3.53
CA GLY A 20 15.82 -16.04 2.97
C GLY A 20 15.92 -16.03 1.43
N ARG A 21 15.75 -14.87 0.78
CA ARG A 21 15.88 -14.76 -0.68
C ARG A 21 17.33 -14.95 -1.12
N ASP A 22 17.48 -15.52 -2.32
CA ASP A 22 18.79 -15.72 -2.98
C ASP A 22 19.23 -14.51 -3.80
N ARG A 23 18.34 -13.53 -4.03
CA ARG A 23 18.59 -12.35 -4.85
C ARG A 23 17.68 -11.18 -4.47
N VAL A 24 18.12 -9.97 -4.82
CA VAL A 24 17.33 -8.72 -4.75
C VAL A 24 17.70 -7.81 -5.92
N GLY A 25 16.92 -6.75 -6.13
CA GLY A 25 17.16 -5.78 -7.20
C GLY A 25 16.51 -6.20 -8.51
N TYR A 26 16.93 -5.59 -9.61
CA TYR A 26 16.31 -5.76 -10.92
C TYR A 26 17.32 -6.07 -12.02
N SER A 27 16.91 -6.97 -12.92
CA SER A 27 17.55 -7.19 -14.23
C SER A 27 16.46 -7.28 -15.29
N SER A 28 16.76 -6.78 -16.49
CA SER A 28 15.85 -6.84 -17.64
C SER A 28 15.45 -8.26 -18.07
N THR A 29 16.19 -9.29 -17.62
CA THR A 29 15.90 -10.70 -17.92
C THR A 29 14.97 -11.36 -16.90
N MET A 30 14.62 -10.69 -15.81
CA MET A 30 13.70 -11.23 -14.82
C MET A 30 12.28 -11.34 -15.37
N SER A 31 11.59 -12.42 -15.05
CA SER A 31 10.14 -12.48 -15.22
C SER A 31 9.45 -11.56 -14.20
N PRO A 32 8.20 -11.13 -14.44
CA PRO A 32 7.46 -10.34 -13.45
C PRO A 32 7.35 -11.04 -12.09
N GLY A 33 7.13 -12.37 -12.07
CA GLY A 33 7.10 -13.15 -10.83
C GLY A 33 8.44 -13.12 -10.10
N ALA A 34 9.55 -13.35 -10.81
CA ALA A 34 10.88 -13.28 -10.20
C ALA A 34 11.22 -11.89 -9.65
N LEU A 35 10.82 -10.82 -10.36
CA LEU A 35 10.97 -9.45 -9.89
C LEU A 35 10.17 -9.20 -8.60
N TYR A 36 8.93 -9.67 -8.55
CA TYR A 36 8.09 -9.57 -7.37
C TYR A 36 8.69 -10.35 -6.20
N ASP A 37 8.99 -11.64 -6.39
CA ASP A 37 9.58 -12.54 -5.37
C ASP A 37 10.90 -11.97 -4.81
N ALA A 38 11.74 -11.40 -5.67
CA ALA A 38 12.99 -10.77 -5.25
C ALA A 38 12.79 -9.48 -4.43
N ASN A 39 11.68 -8.75 -4.58
CA ASN A 39 11.56 -7.36 -4.10
C ASN A 39 10.27 -7.04 -3.31
N HIS A 40 9.39 -7.98 -3.04
CA HIS A 40 8.15 -7.71 -2.30
C HIS A 40 8.36 -7.42 -0.80
N GLY A 41 9.59 -7.52 -0.27
CA GLY A 41 9.85 -7.42 1.18
C GLY A 41 11.08 -6.65 1.64
N THR A 42 11.35 -6.73 2.95
CA THR A 42 12.38 -5.99 3.71
C THR A 42 12.46 -4.47 3.47
N TRP A 43 11.30 -3.81 3.38
CA TRP A 43 11.23 -2.35 3.23
C TRP A 43 10.96 -1.63 4.54
N HIS A 44 11.64 -0.50 4.78
CA HIS A 44 11.27 0.43 5.85
C HIS A 44 10.10 1.32 5.38
N LEU A 45 8.90 0.82 5.59
CA LEU A 45 7.65 1.50 5.21
C LEU A 45 7.20 2.46 6.32
N GLY A 46 6.71 3.63 5.93
CA GLY A 46 6.06 4.57 6.85
C GLY A 46 4.63 4.16 7.20
N GLU A 47 4.04 4.80 8.21
CA GLU A 47 2.69 4.50 8.73
C GLU A 47 1.59 4.53 7.66
N ARG A 48 1.79 5.31 6.59
CA ARG A 48 0.84 5.41 5.48
C ARG A 48 0.78 4.13 4.64
N ALA A 49 1.78 3.25 4.67
CA ALA A 49 1.85 2.11 3.74
C ALA A 49 0.67 1.13 3.85
N SER A 50 0.14 0.90 5.05
CA SER A 50 -1.03 0.01 5.25
C SER A 50 -2.33 0.55 4.65
N ARG A 51 -2.32 1.81 4.18
CA ARG A 51 -3.46 2.51 3.59
C ARG A 51 -3.39 2.61 2.07
N GLU A 52 -2.25 2.25 1.48
CA GLU A 52 -2.02 2.33 0.04
C GLU A 52 -2.61 1.12 -0.66
N ARG A 53 -3.21 1.30 -1.84
CA ARG A 53 -3.75 0.19 -2.64
C ARG A 53 -2.78 -0.27 -3.71
N TYR A 54 -1.79 0.55 -4.05
CA TYR A 54 -0.85 0.25 -5.12
C TYR A 54 0.60 0.55 -4.72
N ALA A 55 1.51 -0.26 -5.27
CA ALA A 55 2.94 0.00 -5.26
C ALA A 55 3.49 -0.02 -6.70
N LEU A 56 4.45 0.86 -6.98
CA LEU A 56 5.26 0.83 -8.20
C LEU A 56 6.69 0.49 -7.83
N VAL A 57 7.28 -0.41 -8.60
CA VAL A 57 8.69 -0.76 -8.54
C VAL A 57 9.40 -0.02 -9.67
N THR A 58 10.49 0.66 -9.34
CA THR A 58 11.26 1.47 -10.27
C THR A 58 12.72 1.05 -10.30
N PHE A 59 13.33 1.18 -11.47
CA PHE A 59 14.76 0.96 -11.70
C PHE A 59 15.25 1.99 -12.71
N GLU A 60 16.41 2.60 -12.44
CA GLU A 60 17.01 3.65 -13.30
C GLU A 60 16.00 4.75 -13.72
N GLY A 61 15.12 5.14 -12.79
CA GLY A 61 14.14 6.20 -13.01
C GLY A 61 12.91 5.80 -13.82
N SER A 62 12.77 4.54 -14.21
CA SER A 62 11.59 4.01 -14.93
C SER A 62 10.83 3.00 -14.09
N VAL A 63 9.51 2.96 -14.23
CA VAL A 63 8.65 1.97 -13.57
C VAL A 63 8.76 0.64 -14.32
N VAL A 64 9.15 -0.41 -13.63
CA VAL A 64 9.35 -1.76 -14.19
C VAL A 64 8.25 -2.75 -13.78
N GLN A 65 7.49 -2.44 -12.72
CA GLN A 65 6.37 -3.27 -12.29
C GLN A 65 5.37 -2.46 -11.45
N ALA A 66 4.10 -2.84 -11.52
CA ALA A 66 3.03 -2.32 -10.67
C ALA A 66 2.39 -3.48 -9.88
N ILE A 67 2.04 -3.22 -8.63
CA ILE A 67 1.51 -4.20 -7.68
C ILE A 67 0.24 -3.65 -7.06
N GLY A 68 -0.83 -4.45 -7.04
CA GLY A 68 -2.02 -4.23 -6.22
C GLY A 68 -1.78 -4.76 -4.83
N ILE A 69 -1.83 -3.91 -3.82
CA ILE A 69 -1.54 -4.26 -2.44
C ILE A 69 -2.78 -4.89 -1.81
N ASN A 70 -2.62 -6.13 -1.35
CA ASN A 70 -3.63 -6.83 -0.55
C ASN A 70 -3.48 -6.50 0.93
N TYR A 71 -2.25 -6.56 1.45
CA TYR A 71 -1.92 -6.11 2.81
C TYR A 71 -0.41 -5.90 2.97
N VAL A 72 -0.03 -5.22 4.06
CA VAL A 72 1.37 -5.01 4.45
C VAL A 72 1.62 -5.72 5.77
N GLU A 73 2.61 -6.62 5.79
CA GLU A 73 2.97 -7.44 6.96
C GLU A 73 4.28 -6.95 7.57
N PRO A 74 4.33 -6.61 8.87
CA PRO A 74 5.58 -6.39 9.59
C PRO A 74 6.42 -7.66 9.68
N VAL A 75 7.70 -7.58 9.36
CA VAL A 75 8.66 -8.68 9.50
C VAL A 75 9.45 -8.48 10.78
N ALA A 76 9.34 -9.43 11.72
CA ALA A 76 10.25 -9.50 12.85
C ALA A 76 11.65 -9.86 12.33
N GLY A 77 12.68 -9.13 12.73
CA GLY A 77 14.04 -9.47 12.31
C GLY A 77 14.43 -10.85 12.83
N THR A 78 14.76 -11.74 11.91
CA THR A 78 15.08 -13.15 12.20
C THR A 78 16.56 -13.37 12.54
N TYR A 79 17.40 -12.35 12.36
CA TYR A 79 18.85 -12.40 12.62
C TYR A 79 19.27 -11.52 13.81
N ALA A 80 20.31 -11.98 14.51
CA ALA A 80 20.89 -11.27 15.65
C ALA A 80 21.32 -9.84 15.27
N GLY A 81 20.83 -8.83 16.01
CA GLY A 81 21.05 -7.41 15.74
C GLY A 81 20.02 -6.75 14.81
N ARG A 82 19.03 -7.49 14.30
CA ARG A 82 17.90 -6.97 13.50
C ARG A 82 16.54 -7.14 14.18
N GLU A 83 16.49 -7.58 15.43
CA GLU A 83 15.25 -7.90 16.16
C GLU A 83 14.30 -6.70 16.27
N THR A 84 14.83 -5.48 16.18
CA THR A 84 14.07 -4.22 16.20
C THR A 84 13.75 -3.67 14.81
N SER A 85 14.07 -4.40 13.74
CA SER A 85 13.85 -3.91 12.38
C SER A 85 12.35 -3.68 12.15
N LYS A 86 11.99 -2.46 11.78
CA LYS A 86 10.62 -2.08 11.39
C LYS A 86 10.42 -2.31 9.89
N ARG A 87 10.86 -3.46 9.40
CA ARG A 87 10.74 -3.81 7.99
C ARG A 87 9.40 -4.47 7.73
N SER A 88 8.91 -4.33 6.51
CA SER A 88 7.64 -4.91 6.11
C SER A 88 7.72 -5.56 4.75
N VAL A 89 6.80 -6.50 4.55
CA VAL A 89 6.50 -7.16 3.29
C VAL A 89 5.21 -6.59 2.73
N ILE A 90 5.23 -6.30 1.44
CA ILE A 90 4.06 -5.97 0.64
C ILE A 90 3.55 -7.31 0.09
N HIS A 91 2.33 -7.67 0.45
CA HIS A 91 1.62 -8.80 -0.14
C HIS A 91 0.60 -8.27 -1.14
N GLY A 92 0.63 -8.78 -2.36
CA GLY A 92 -0.17 -8.25 -3.44
C GLY A 92 -0.11 -9.07 -4.71
N ASP A 93 -0.79 -8.55 -5.72
CA ASP A 93 -0.89 -9.15 -7.04
C ASP A 93 -0.18 -8.26 -8.08
N ILE A 94 0.56 -8.90 -8.99
CA ILE A 94 1.20 -8.19 -10.10
C ILE A 94 0.10 -7.68 -11.04
N LEU A 95 0.08 -6.37 -11.25
CA LEU A 95 -0.85 -5.74 -12.19
C LEU A 95 -0.28 -5.87 -13.60
N THR A 96 -1.13 -6.30 -14.54
CA THR A 96 -0.75 -6.60 -15.93
C THR A 96 -1.50 -5.68 -16.90
N GLU A 97 -1.17 -5.80 -18.19
CA GLU A 97 -1.81 -5.05 -19.28
C GLU A 97 -3.34 -5.10 -19.19
N GLY A 98 -3.98 -3.93 -19.37
CA GLY A 98 -5.42 -3.73 -19.21
C GLY A 98 -5.81 -3.23 -17.81
N HIS A 99 -4.92 -3.30 -16.82
CA HIS A 99 -5.16 -2.64 -15.53
C HIS A 99 -4.78 -1.16 -15.60
N PRO A 100 -5.63 -0.21 -15.15
CA PRO A 100 -5.40 1.23 -15.31
C PRO A 100 -4.07 1.74 -14.74
N VAL A 101 -3.62 1.19 -13.61
CA VAL A 101 -2.33 1.53 -12.98
C VAL A 101 -1.16 0.98 -13.81
N HIS A 102 -1.27 -0.25 -14.31
CA HIS A 102 -0.22 -0.83 -15.15
C HIS A 102 -0.04 0.00 -16.42
N ASP A 103 -1.13 0.21 -17.16
CA ASP A 103 -1.11 0.87 -18.46
C ASP A 103 -0.64 2.33 -18.38
N ARG A 104 -0.82 2.97 -17.21
CA ARG A 104 -0.37 4.34 -16.99
C ARG A 104 1.10 4.46 -16.64
N TYR A 105 1.60 3.54 -15.82
CA TYR A 105 2.89 3.73 -15.16
C TYR A 105 3.97 2.80 -15.69
N VAL A 106 3.68 1.53 -15.96
CA VAL A 106 4.72 0.55 -16.35
C VAL A 106 5.35 0.95 -17.69
N GLY A 107 6.69 0.95 -17.73
CA GLY A 107 7.49 1.43 -18.86
C GLY A 107 7.58 2.96 -18.98
N ARG A 108 7.02 3.73 -18.04
CA ARG A 108 7.12 5.20 -17.99
C ARG A 108 8.12 5.65 -16.92
N PRO A 109 8.58 6.92 -16.96
CA PRO A 109 9.36 7.48 -15.89
C PRO A 109 8.64 7.39 -14.53
N SER A 110 9.41 7.23 -13.46
CA SER A 110 8.92 7.30 -12.09
C SER A 110 8.16 8.61 -11.85
N PRO A 111 6.99 8.59 -11.18
CA PRO A 111 6.21 9.79 -10.90
C PRO A 111 6.85 10.70 -9.83
N ILE A 112 7.91 10.23 -9.17
CA ILE A 112 8.68 10.99 -8.18
C ILE A 112 10.17 11.02 -8.57
N PRO A 113 10.90 12.10 -8.22
CA PRO A 113 12.34 12.16 -8.44
C PRO A 113 13.09 11.12 -7.59
N PRO A 114 14.33 10.77 -7.97
CA PRO A 114 15.18 9.88 -7.18
C PRO A 114 15.34 10.38 -5.74
N GLN A 115 15.32 9.44 -4.79
CA GLN A 115 15.44 9.74 -3.36
C GLN A 115 16.56 8.92 -2.73
N ARG A 116 17.09 9.40 -1.59
CA ARG A 116 18.09 8.65 -0.81
C ARG A 116 17.49 7.41 -0.15
N ASN A 117 16.22 7.48 0.28
CA ASN A 117 15.48 6.32 0.74
C ASN A 117 14.85 5.64 -0.48
N PRO A 118 15.05 4.32 -0.69
CA PRO A 118 14.41 3.62 -1.80
C PRO A 118 12.88 3.60 -1.71
N VAL A 119 12.29 3.88 -0.54
CA VAL A 119 10.84 3.98 -0.36
C VAL A 119 10.39 5.44 -0.47
N GLY A 120 9.48 5.71 -1.40
CA GLY A 120 8.78 6.99 -1.57
C GLY A 120 7.26 6.83 -1.61
N TYR A 121 6.56 7.96 -1.59
CA TYR A 121 5.10 8.00 -1.68
C TYR A 121 4.68 8.99 -2.75
N PHE A 122 3.73 8.56 -3.59
CA PHE A 122 3.11 9.38 -4.61
C PHE A 122 1.60 9.43 -4.38
N ASP A 123 1.03 10.63 -4.46
CA ASP A 123 -0.42 10.83 -4.40
C ASP A 123 -1.01 10.56 -5.79
N ALA A 124 -1.30 9.29 -6.05
CA ALA A 124 -1.84 8.85 -7.32
C ALA A 124 -3.37 9.01 -7.33
N PRO A 125 -3.96 9.64 -8.35
CA PRO A 125 -5.42 9.75 -8.47
C PRO A 125 -6.14 8.39 -8.50
N GLU A 126 -5.48 7.36 -9.02
CA GLU A 126 -5.98 5.97 -9.06
C GLU A 126 -6.14 5.39 -7.66
N ASP A 127 -5.37 5.93 -6.70
CA ASP A 127 -5.42 5.57 -5.30
C ASP A 127 -6.51 6.34 -4.53
N HIS A 128 -7.21 7.31 -5.15
CA HIS A 128 -8.32 8.00 -4.52
C HIS A 128 -9.60 7.16 -4.52
N THR A 129 -10.34 7.21 -3.41
CA THR A 129 -11.67 6.63 -3.28
C THR A 129 -12.70 7.76 -3.16
N GLN A 130 -13.99 7.44 -3.06
CA GLN A 130 -15.01 8.45 -2.80
C GLN A 130 -15.28 8.55 -1.29
N CYS A 131 -15.51 9.77 -0.84
CA CYS A 131 -15.89 10.06 0.54
C CYS A 131 -17.17 9.29 0.93
N LEU A 132 -17.10 8.51 2.00
CA LEU A 132 -18.21 7.68 2.48
C LEU A 132 -19.38 8.48 3.05
N CYS A 133 -19.25 9.80 3.20
CA CYS A 133 -20.41 10.63 3.53
C CYS A 133 -21.45 10.64 2.40
N GLY A 134 -21.01 10.40 1.15
CA GLY A 134 -21.84 10.38 -0.05
C GLY A 134 -21.77 11.65 -0.90
N CYS A 135 -20.87 12.60 -0.60
CA CYS A 135 -20.75 13.84 -1.38
C CYS A 135 -20.09 13.63 -2.75
N GLY A 136 -19.45 12.47 -2.99
CA GLY A 136 -18.73 12.17 -4.22
C GLY A 136 -17.34 12.80 -4.32
N GLU A 137 -16.90 13.58 -3.33
CA GLU A 137 -15.54 14.12 -3.29
C GLU A 137 -14.50 13.00 -3.14
N PRO A 138 -13.35 13.10 -3.84
CA PRO A 138 -12.30 12.11 -3.73
C PRO A 138 -11.58 12.21 -2.38
N THR A 139 -11.27 11.06 -1.80
CA THR A 139 -10.42 10.95 -0.60
C THR A 139 -9.10 10.28 -0.98
N PRO A 140 -7.96 10.76 -0.45
CA PRO A 140 -6.68 10.10 -0.62
C PRO A 140 -6.69 8.66 -0.08
N ALA A 141 -5.73 7.85 -0.53
CA ALA A 141 -5.59 6.45 -0.10
C ALA A 141 -5.71 6.25 1.42
N GLY A 142 -6.57 5.31 1.80
CA GLY A 142 -6.95 4.94 3.17
C GLY A 142 -7.48 6.07 4.04
N LYS A 143 -8.10 7.07 3.42
CA LYS A 143 -9.07 7.94 4.08
C LYS A 143 -10.47 7.60 3.58
N ASP A 144 -11.36 7.34 4.52
CA ASP A 144 -12.77 7.05 4.23
C ASP A 144 -13.60 8.33 4.08
N PHE A 145 -13.17 9.41 4.74
CA PHE A 145 -13.88 10.68 4.77
C PHE A 145 -12.94 11.84 4.48
N VAL A 146 -13.48 12.85 3.80
CA VAL A 146 -12.93 14.21 3.82
C VAL A 146 -12.95 14.72 5.27
N PRO A 147 -11.95 15.49 5.72
CA PRO A 147 -11.90 15.95 7.11
C PRO A 147 -13.21 16.60 7.59
N GLY A 148 -13.80 16.07 8.67
CA GLY A 148 -15.07 16.54 9.25
C GLY A 148 -16.35 15.97 8.63
N HIS A 149 -16.24 15.24 7.51
CA HIS A 149 -17.40 14.64 6.85
C HIS A 149 -17.88 13.36 7.54
N ASP A 150 -17.03 12.72 8.35
CA ASP A 150 -17.37 11.58 9.21
C ASP A 150 -18.45 11.96 10.23
N GLN A 151 -18.26 13.07 10.94
CA GLN A 151 -19.23 13.58 11.90
C GLN A 151 -20.53 14.00 11.22
N THR A 152 -20.43 14.68 10.08
CA THR A 152 -21.60 15.10 9.29
C THR A 152 -22.40 13.89 8.83
N ALA A 153 -21.71 12.89 8.26
CA ALA A 153 -22.33 11.65 7.81
C ALA A 153 -23.05 10.94 8.95
N LEU A 154 -22.42 10.79 10.11
CA LEU A 154 -23.01 10.17 11.29
C LEU A 154 -24.30 10.88 11.70
N HIS A 155 -24.26 12.20 11.87
CA HIS A 155 -25.44 12.97 12.27
C HIS A 155 -26.58 12.89 11.23
N ASP A 156 -26.26 12.90 9.95
CA ASP A 156 -27.27 12.74 8.89
C ASP A 156 -28.00 11.40 9.00
N ARG A 157 -27.29 10.29 9.28
CA ARG A 157 -27.92 8.97 9.48
C ARG A 157 -28.69 8.90 10.79
N VAL A 158 -28.19 9.51 11.88
CA VAL A 158 -28.94 9.62 13.14
C VAL A 158 -30.28 10.32 12.92
N ARG A 159 -30.32 11.42 12.14
CA ARG A 159 -31.58 12.13 11.81
C ARG A 159 -32.58 11.29 11.03
N GLN A 160 -32.13 10.28 10.28
CA GLN A 160 -33.02 9.36 9.55
C GLN A 160 -33.68 8.33 10.48
N VAL A 161 -33.00 7.96 11.57
CA VAL A 161 -33.57 7.09 12.62
C VAL A 161 -34.51 7.89 13.53
N GLY A 162 -34.20 9.16 13.77
CA GLY A 162 -34.98 10.08 14.59
C GLY A 162 -34.06 10.88 15.50
N THR A 163 -34.06 10.52 16.78
CA THR A 163 -33.22 11.11 17.82
C THR A 163 -31.94 10.31 18.05
N VAL A 164 -30.95 10.94 18.69
CA VAL A 164 -29.72 10.26 19.14
C VAL A 164 -30.05 9.07 20.05
N LYS A 165 -31.05 9.21 20.93
CA LYS A 165 -31.49 8.14 21.83
C LYS A 165 -31.98 6.92 21.04
N GLU A 166 -32.85 7.12 20.04
CA GLU A 166 -33.40 6.04 19.22
C GLU A 166 -32.32 5.34 18.39
N PHE A 167 -31.34 6.09 17.88
CA PHE A 167 -30.18 5.51 17.21
C PHE A 167 -29.36 4.61 18.14
N ILE A 168 -29.09 5.06 19.38
CA ILE A 168 -28.36 4.25 20.37
C ILE A 168 -29.15 3.00 20.74
N GLU A 169 -30.46 3.14 21.03
CA GLU A 169 -31.32 2.00 21.35
C GLU A 169 -31.38 0.99 20.20
N TRP A 170 -31.44 1.45 18.94
CA TRP A 170 -31.36 0.58 17.76
C TRP A 170 -30.01 -0.14 17.66
N PHE A 171 -28.90 0.58 17.82
CA PHE A 171 -27.55 0.00 17.74
C PHE A 171 -27.30 -1.03 18.85
N ASP A 172 -27.72 -0.73 20.08
CA ASP A 172 -27.58 -1.63 21.23
C ASP A 172 -28.41 -2.91 21.05
N ASN A 173 -29.61 -2.81 20.47
CA ASN A 173 -30.45 -3.97 20.15
C ASN A 173 -29.86 -4.86 19.04
N LEU A 174 -29.08 -4.29 18.11
CA LEU A 174 -28.34 -5.05 17.09
C LEU A 174 -27.14 -5.78 17.66
N ARG A 175 -26.47 -5.20 18.66
CA ARG A 175 -25.45 -5.89 19.46
C ARG A 175 -26.11 -6.84 20.46
N LYS A 176 -26.61 -7.99 19.99
CA LYS A 176 -26.70 -9.14 20.91
C LYS A 176 -25.30 -9.37 21.52
N PRO A 177 -25.19 -9.67 22.82
CA PRO A 177 -23.88 -9.97 23.40
C PRO A 177 -23.29 -11.17 22.64
N PHE A 178 -22.05 -11.00 22.17
CA PHE A 178 -21.22 -12.11 21.73
C PHE A 178 -20.97 -13.06 22.90
#